data_AF-A0A1V0A5T4-F1
#
_entry.id   AF-A0A1V0A5T4-F1
#
_cell.length_a   1.000
_cell.length_b   1.000
_cell.length_c   1.000
_cell.angle_alpha   90.00
_cell.angle_beta   90.00
_cell.angle_gamma   90.00
#
_symmetry.space_group_name_H-M   'P 1'
#
loop_
_entity.id
_entity.type
_entity.pdbx_description
1 polymer ?
#
loop_
_entity_poly.entity_id
_entity_poly.type
_entity_poly.pdbx_seq_one_letter_code
_entity_poly.pdbx_strand_id
1 'polypeptide(L)'
;MLPHLAWRVEAMIAGIAARRPPATGAIEQALRKVPRHWFVPSLGLVLDDDGGAVPIDRDIDPPAWWDAVYSDRPIATPLGTGAAASYTCVTPSPSSAVDLLELLDLRPGHRVLEIGTGTGWITALLCRLAGESGRVTSVEDNPEVAEVACRNLVAAGVRPYLIAGDSTLGCPERGPYDRVLAPHTAPESWTAQAAPEAVIVGGNGEAVRLVLPAAHMDGHLR
;
A
#
# COMPACT_ATOMS: atom_id res chain seq x y z
N MET A 1 14.27 -16.56 9.53
CA MET A 1 12.98 -16.75 8.82
C MET A 1 12.70 -18.24 8.78
N LEU A 2 11.48 -18.67 9.15
CA LEU A 2 11.11 -20.10 9.10
C LEU A 2 11.18 -20.59 7.63
N PRO A 3 11.66 -21.81 7.34
CA PRO A 3 11.84 -22.29 5.96
C PRO A 3 10.58 -22.22 5.10
N HIS A 4 9.41 -22.39 5.72
CA HIS A 4 8.13 -22.30 5.02
C HIS A 4 7.76 -20.87 4.57
N LEU A 5 8.33 -19.82 5.18
CA LEU A 5 8.05 -18.43 4.80
C LEU A 5 8.85 -18.01 3.55
N ALA A 6 10.08 -18.49 3.44
CA ALA A 6 10.95 -18.17 2.31
C ALA A 6 10.32 -18.61 0.98
N TRP A 7 9.89 -19.88 0.88
CA TRP A 7 9.30 -20.38 -0.35
C TRP A 7 7.97 -19.70 -0.67
N ARG A 8 7.16 -19.34 0.33
CA ARG A 8 5.87 -18.66 0.11
C ARG A 8 6.04 -17.27 -0.49
N VAL A 9 7.02 -16.51 0.01
CA VAL A 9 7.39 -15.22 -0.56
C VAL A 9 7.83 -15.38 -2.02
N GLU A 10 8.74 -16.32 -2.29
CA GLU A 10 9.22 -16.55 -3.67
C GLU A 10 8.10 -17.08 -4.59
N ALA A 11 7.23 -17.96 -4.10
CA ALA A 11 6.08 -18.46 -4.85
C ALA A 11 5.07 -17.36 -5.17
N MET A 12 4.81 -16.45 -4.21
CA MET A 12 3.97 -15.28 -4.45
C MET A 12 4.59 -14.38 -5.52
N ILE A 13 5.90 -14.07 -5.45
CA ILE A 13 6.61 -13.26 -6.46
C ILE A 13 6.54 -13.93 -7.84
N ALA A 14 6.78 -15.23 -7.92
CA ALA A 14 6.66 -15.98 -9.16
C ALA A 14 5.22 -16.00 -9.71
N GLY A 15 4.22 -16.08 -8.83
CA GLY A 15 2.81 -16.04 -9.18
C GLY A 15 2.37 -14.69 -9.76
N ILE A 16 2.91 -13.58 -9.24
CA ILE A 16 2.68 -12.24 -9.80
C ILE A 16 3.15 -12.18 -11.26
N ALA A 17 4.33 -12.72 -11.56
CA ALA A 17 4.91 -12.72 -12.91
C ALA A 17 4.11 -13.57 -13.93
N ALA A 18 3.17 -14.41 -13.46
CA ALA A 18 2.28 -15.17 -14.35
C ALA A 18 1.08 -14.34 -14.85
N ARG A 19 0.76 -13.22 -14.20
CA ARG A 19 -0.40 -12.37 -14.52
C ARG A 19 -0.05 -11.01 -15.11
N ARG A 20 1.23 -10.62 -15.00
CA ARG A 20 1.78 -9.34 -15.46
C ARG A 20 3.28 -9.48 -15.74
N PRO A 21 3.92 -8.56 -16.48
CA PRO A 21 5.38 -8.54 -16.61
C PRO A 21 6.06 -8.62 -15.23
N PRO A 22 7.26 -9.23 -15.11
CA PRO A 22 7.96 -9.31 -13.83
C PRO A 22 8.12 -7.95 -13.17
N ALA A 23 8.00 -7.92 -11.83
CA ALA A 23 8.19 -6.69 -11.08
C ALA A 23 9.61 -6.16 -11.27
N THR A 24 9.79 -4.83 -11.21
CA THR A 24 11.16 -4.28 -11.20
C THR A 24 11.97 -4.83 -10.03
N GLY A 25 13.29 -4.96 -10.20
CA GLY A 25 14.16 -5.58 -9.18
C GLY A 25 14.10 -4.90 -7.80
N ALA A 26 13.81 -3.59 -7.74
CA ALA A 26 13.61 -2.89 -6.48
C ALA A 26 12.31 -3.30 -5.77
N ILE A 27 11.22 -3.46 -6.52
CA ILE A 27 9.92 -3.89 -5.97
C ILE A 27 9.99 -5.34 -5.50
N GLU A 28 10.62 -6.25 -6.26
CA GLU A 28 10.81 -7.62 -5.81
C GLU A 28 11.62 -7.70 -4.50
N GLN A 29 12.69 -6.90 -4.39
CA GLN A 29 13.47 -6.82 -3.16
C GLN A 29 12.65 -6.26 -1.99
N ALA A 30 11.76 -5.31 -2.23
CA ALA A 30 10.86 -4.79 -1.22
C ALA A 30 9.87 -5.86 -0.74
N LEU A 31 9.25 -6.63 -1.65
CA LEU A 31 8.35 -7.74 -1.32
C LEU A 31 9.02 -8.80 -0.43
N ARG A 32 10.31 -9.10 -0.67
CA ARG A 32 11.09 -10.02 0.18
C ARG A 32 11.35 -9.49 1.58
N LYS A 33 11.49 -8.16 1.74
CA LYS A 33 11.76 -7.49 3.01
C LYS A 33 10.50 -7.11 3.80
N VAL A 34 9.35 -7.10 3.15
CA VAL A 34 8.05 -6.71 3.71
C VAL A 34 7.05 -7.85 3.50
N PRO A 35 7.23 -8.97 4.24
CA PRO A 35 6.38 -10.13 4.06
C PRO A 35 4.94 -9.82 4.46
N ARG A 36 4.00 -10.12 3.56
CA ARG A 36 2.59 -9.73 3.64
C ARG A 36 1.89 -10.17 4.93
N HIS A 37 2.29 -11.31 5.51
CA HIS A 37 1.71 -11.85 6.74
C HIS A 37 1.90 -11.00 7.99
N TRP A 38 2.81 -10.02 7.99
CA TRP A 38 2.91 -9.05 9.09
C TRP A 38 1.76 -8.05 9.14
N PHE A 39 1.02 -7.92 8.04
CA PHE A 39 -0.02 -6.92 7.85
C PHE A 39 -1.42 -7.54 7.72
N VAL A 40 -1.53 -8.86 7.82
CA VAL A 40 -2.81 -9.59 7.81
C VAL A 40 -3.05 -10.14 9.22
N PRO A 41 -4.20 -9.85 9.86
CA PRO A 41 -4.53 -10.40 11.18
C PRO A 41 -4.86 -11.91 11.12
N SER A 42 -5.03 -12.55 12.28
CA SER A 42 -5.40 -13.97 12.36
C SER A 42 -6.68 -14.29 11.59
N LEU A 43 -7.70 -13.42 11.66
CA LEU A 43 -9.01 -13.61 11.03
C LEU A 43 -9.18 -12.62 9.87
N GLY A 44 -9.69 -13.08 8.73
CA GLY A 44 -9.99 -12.23 7.58
C GLY A 44 -10.93 -12.89 6.59
N LEU A 45 -11.22 -12.18 5.50
CA LEU A 45 -11.91 -12.72 4.32
C LEU A 45 -11.01 -12.61 3.11
N VAL A 46 -10.78 -13.70 2.41
CA VAL A 46 -10.21 -13.68 1.06
C VAL A 46 -11.31 -13.27 0.11
N LEU A 47 -11.05 -12.25 -0.70
CA LEU A 47 -11.98 -11.80 -1.73
C LEU A 47 -11.66 -12.51 -3.04
N ASP A 48 -12.68 -13.11 -3.64
CA ASP A 48 -12.57 -13.82 -4.91
C ASP A 48 -13.03 -12.92 -6.07
N ASP A 49 -12.52 -13.18 -7.27
CA ASP A 49 -12.79 -12.38 -8.48
C ASP A 49 -14.30 -12.32 -8.83
N ASP A 50 -15.07 -13.34 -8.43
CA ASP A 50 -16.52 -13.44 -8.66
C ASP A 50 -17.36 -12.69 -7.60
N GLY A 51 -16.73 -11.86 -6.76
CA GLY A 51 -17.41 -11.15 -5.67
C GLY A 51 -17.70 -12.02 -4.44
N GLY A 52 -17.14 -13.23 -4.40
CA GLY A 52 -17.19 -14.12 -3.24
C GLY A 52 -16.26 -13.65 -2.11
N ALA A 53 -16.58 -14.06 -0.89
CA ALA A 53 -15.73 -13.85 0.28
C ALA A 53 -15.60 -15.16 1.08
N VAL A 54 -14.37 -15.64 1.22
CA VAL A 54 -14.07 -16.90 1.93
C VAL A 54 -13.35 -16.58 3.25
N PRO A 55 -13.88 -17.01 4.41
CA PRO A 55 -13.24 -16.76 5.68
C PRO A 55 -11.93 -17.51 5.82
N ILE A 56 -10.93 -16.85 6.40
CA ILE A 56 -9.64 -17.44 6.78
C ILE A 56 -9.38 -17.14 8.25
N ASP A 57 -8.93 -18.15 8.98
CA ASP A 57 -8.62 -18.04 10.40
C ASP A 57 -7.35 -18.83 10.71
N ARG A 58 -6.29 -18.13 11.09
CA ARG A 58 -4.99 -18.71 11.40
C ARG A 58 -5.03 -19.65 12.61
N ASP A 59 -5.92 -19.41 13.56
CA ASP A 59 -6.01 -20.15 14.81
C ASP A 59 -6.87 -21.42 14.64
N ILE A 60 -7.74 -21.46 13.61
CA ILE A 60 -8.55 -22.64 13.24
C ILE A 60 -7.88 -23.47 12.14
N ASP A 61 -7.44 -22.85 11.05
CA ASP A 61 -6.78 -23.49 9.90
C ASP A 61 -5.53 -22.70 9.47
N PRO A 62 -4.40 -22.84 10.21
CA PRO A 62 -3.17 -22.14 9.88
C PRO A 62 -2.67 -22.40 8.44
N PRO A 63 -2.66 -23.64 7.92
CA PRO A 63 -2.27 -23.89 6.53
C PRO A 63 -3.08 -23.08 5.51
N ALA A 64 -4.41 -23.07 5.60
CA ALA A 64 -5.26 -22.31 4.68
C ALA A 64 -5.03 -20.81 4.81
N TRP A 65 -4.83 -20.30 6.03
CA TRP A 65 -4.50 -18.89 6.25
C TRP A 65 -3.17 -18.51 5.58
N TRP A 66 -2.13 -19.34 5.71
CA TRP A 66 -0.84 -19.09 5.05
C TRP A 66 -0.92 -19.15 3.53
N ASP A 67 -1.71 -20.07 2.98
CA ASP A 67 -1.97 -20.15 1.53
C ASP A 67 -2.69 -18.90 1.05
N ALA A 68 -3.71 -18.45 1.77
CA ALA A 68 -4.47 -17.24 1.47
C ALA A 68 -3.61 -15.97 1.51
N VAL A 69 -2.84 -15.77 2.58
CA VAL A 69 -1.97 -14.58 2.76
C VAL A 69 -0.97 -14.41 1.62
N TYR A 70 -0.46 -15.51 1.07
CA TYR A 70 0.49 -15.50 -0.05
C TYR A 70 -0.15 -15.79 -1.41
N SER A 71 -1.47 -15.92 -1.46
CA SER A 71 -2.22 -16.00 -2.71
C SER A 71 -2.30 -14.64 -3.37
N ASP A 72 -2.50 -14.64 -4.69
CA ASP A 72 -2.68 -13.40 -5.45
C ASP A 72 -4.12 -12.82 -5.33
N ARG A 73 -4.66 -12.79 -4.11
CA ARG A 73 -6.03 -12.31 -3.84
C ARG A 73 -6.06 -11.19 -2.80
N PRO A 74 -7.00 -10.24 -2.89
CA PRO A 74 -7.22 -9.26 -1.83
C PRO A 74 -7.72 -9.92 -0.55
N ILE A 75 -7.40 -9.31 0.60
CA ILE A 75 -7.84 -9.79 1.91
C ILE A 75 -8.50 -8.65 2.67
N ALA A 76 -9.77 -8.82 3.00
CA ALA A 76 -10.50 -7.91 3.86
C ALA A 76 -10.25 -8.25 5.34
N THR A 77 -9.89 -7.23 6.10
CA THR A 77 -9.60 -7.30 7.53
C THR A 77 -10.85 -6.87 8.31
N PRO A 78 -11.30 -7.66 9.30
CA PRO A 78 -12.37 -7.25 10.19
C PRO A 78 -11.90 -6.08 11.08
N LEU A 79 -12.75 -5.07 11.19
CA LEU A 79 -12.62 -3.96 12.13
C LEU A 79 -13.73 -4.08 13.18
N GLY A 80 -13.36 -3.94 14.45
CA GLY A 80 -14.24 -4.30 15.58
C GLY A 80 -14.29 -5.81 15.85
N THR A 81 -15.24 -6.24 16.69
CA THR A 81 -15.30 -7.63 17.19
C THR A 81 -16.68 -8.26 17.01
N GLY A 82 -16.70 -9.56 16.72
CA GLY A 82 -17.95 -10.35 16.66
C GLY A 82 -18.86 -9.97 15.51
N ALA A 83 -20.18 -10.09 15.72
CA ALA A 83 -21.18 -9.86 14.67
C ALA A 83 -21.27 -8.40 14.16
N ALA A 84 -20.66 -7.45 14.88
CA ALA A 84 -20.61 -6.04 14.50
C ALA A 84 -19.36 -5.69 13.67
N ALA A 85 -18.48 -6.65 13.40
CA ALA A 85 -17.25 -6.39 12.66
C ALA A 85 -17.56 -5.94 11.22
N SER A 86 -16.91 -4.85 10.78
CA SER A 86 -16.97 -4.37 9.40
C SER A 86 -15.73 -4.79 8.62
N TYR A 87 -15.85 -4.97 7.30
CA TYR A 87 -14.76 -5.42 6.43
C TYR A 87 -14.38 -4.35 5.42
N THR A 88 -14.16 -3.12 5.91
CA THR A 88 -13.87 -1.96 5.05
C THR A 88 -12.37 -1.76 4.80
N CYS A 89 -11.49 -2.40 5.56
CA CYS A 89 -10.05 -2.38 5.32
C CYS A 89 -9.64 -3.57 4.44
N VAL A 90 -9.22 -3.31 3.21
CA VAL A 90 -8.80 -4.36 2.26
C VAL A 90 -7.33 -4.21 1.94
N THR A 91 -6.56 -5.27 2.19
CA THR A 91 -5.20 -5.40 1.65
C THR A 91 -5.32 -5.82 0.18
N PRO A 92 -4.75 -5.07 -0.79
CA PRO A 92 -4.84 -5.42 -2.20
C PRO A 92 -4.17 -6.77 -2.49
N SER A 93 -4.49 -7.37 -3.64
CA SER A 93 -3.72 -8.52 -4.12
C SER A 93 -2.25 -8.11 -4.36
N PRO A 94 -1.30 -9.04 -4.23
CA PRO A 94 0.10 -8.81 -4.56
C PRO A 94 0.34 -8.26 -5.96
N SER A 95 -0.36 -8.75 -6.99
CA SER A 95 -0.25 -8.22 -8.35
C SER A 95 -0.73 -6.78 -8.44
N SER A 96 -1.90 -6.45 -7.88
CA SER A 96 -2.39 -5.06 -7.85
C SER A 96 -1.47 -4.14 -7.06
N ALA A 97 -0.90 -4.61 -5.95
CA ALA A 97 0.11 -3.86 -5.20
C ALA A 97 1.32 -3.52 -6.07
N VAL A 98 1.82 -4.47 -6.86
CA VAL A 98 2.94 -4.23 -7.77
C VAL A 98 2.55 -3.26 -8.89
N ASP A 99 1.36 -3.39 -9.48
CA ASP A 99 0.89 -2.46 -10.51
C ASP A 99 0.84 -1.01 -9.99
N LEU A 100 0.29 -0.81 -8.79
CA LEU A 100 0.28 0.51 -8.14
C LEU A 100 1.70 1.07 -7.95
N LEU A 101 2.63 0.25 -7.47
CA LEU A 101 4.02 0.66 -7.22
C LEU A 101 4.80 0.94 -8.51
N GLU A 102 4.56 0.20 -9.58
CA GLU A 102 5.18 0.44 -10.89
C GLU A 102 4.63 1.68 -11.56
N LEU A 103 3.30 1.89 -11.54
CA LEU A 103 2.69 3.12 -12.04
C LEU A 103 3.20 4.35 -11.29
N LEU A 104 3.47 4.21 -9.98
CA LEU A 104 3.99 5.29 -9.16
C LEU A 104 5.42 5.67 -9.54
N ASP A 105 6.22 4.78 -10.15
CA ASP A 105 7.64 5.01 -10.48
C ASP A 105 8.40 5.65 -9.30
N LEU A 106 8.25 5.03 -8.12
CA LEU A 106 8.89 5.51 -6.89
C LEU A 106 10.39 5.21 -6.91
N ARG A 107 11.21 6.22 -6.61
CA ARG A 107 12.67 6.11 -6.56
C ARG A 107 13.20 6.55 -5.20
N PRO A 108 14.41 6.12 -4.82
CA PRO A 108 15.05 6.56 -3.59
C PRO A 108 15.12 8.09 -3.49
N GLY A 109 14.81 8.64 -2.31
CA GLY A 109 14.83 10.08 -2.05
C GLY A 109 13.50 10.80 -2.27
N HIS A 110 12.52 10.19 -2.96
CA HIS A 110 11.22 10.82 -3.17
C HIS A 110 10.45 11.02 -1.85
N ARG A 111 9.69 12.11 -1.81
CA ARG A 111 8.63 12.39 -0.85
C ARG A 111 7.31 11.83 -1.37
N VAL A 112 6.70 10.97 -0.58
CA VAL A 112 5.49 10.23 -0.94
C VAL A 112 4.36 10.61 0.01
N LEU A 113 3.19 10.94 -0.54
CA LEU A 113 1.92 10.96 0.17
C LEU A 113 1.14 9.69 -0.19
N GLU A 114 0.74 8.92 0.82
CA GLU A 114 -0.18 7.80 0.69
C GLU A 114 -1.50 8.14 1.38
N ILE A 115 -2.60 7.78 0.74
CA ILE A 115 -3.94 7.95 1.27
C ILE A 115 -4.63 6.60 1.40
N GLY A 116 -5.04 6.25 2.61
CA GLY A 116 -5.53 4.93 2.99
C GLY A 116 -4.37 4.03 3.38
N THR A 117 -3.83 4.20 4.59
CA THR A 117 -2.77 3.34 5.14
C THR A 117 -3.21 1.88 5.23
N GLY A 118 -4.49 1.63 5.55
CA GLY A 118 -4.98 0.29 5.84
C GLY A 118 -4.16 -0.35 6.96
N THR A 119 -3.87 -1.65 6.86
CA THR A 119 -3.01 -2.32 7.85
C THR A 119 -1.51 -2.00 7.69
N GLY A 120 -1.10 -1.23 6.68
CA GLY A 120 0.26 -0.70 6.50
C GLY A 120 1.16 -1.44 5.50
N TRP A 121 0.66 -2.42 4.75
CA TRP A 121 1.51 -3.22 3.85
C TRP A 121 2.14 -2.40 2.71
N ILE A 122 1.32 -1.64 1.99
CA ILE A 122 1.80 -0.75 0.91
C ILE A 122 2.69 0.34 1.48
N THR A 123 2.31 0.98 2.60
CA THR A 123 3.13 1.97 3.31
C THR A 123 4.53 1.45 3.62
N ALA A 124 4.65 0.19 4.06
CA ALA A 124 5.94 -0.43 4.33
C ALA A 124 6.76 -0.65 3.06
N LEU A 125 6.13 -1.07 1.95
CA LEU A 125 6.77 -1.18 0.63
C LEU A 125 7.27 0.19 0.14
N LEU A 126 6.43 1.24 0.25
CA LEU A 126 6.80 2.61 -0.09
C LEU A 126 8.03 3.07 0.71
N CYS A 127 8.07 2.80 2.03
CA CYS A 127 9.22 3.13 2.87
C CYS A 127 10.50 2.43 2.40
N ARG A 128 10.42 1.16 1.97
CA ARG A 128 11.59 0.43 1.44
C ARG A 128 12.07 0.97 0.10
N LEU A 129 11.15 1.37 -0.78
CA LEU A 129 11.46 1.90 -2.11
C LEU A 129 11.99 3.33 -2.07
N ALA A 130 11.40 4.19 -1.23
CA ALA A 130 11.86 5.56 -1.03
C ALA A 130 13.24 5.63 -0.34
N GLY A 131 13.63 4.57 0.38
CA GLY A 131 14.93 4.47 1.03
C GLY A 131 15.12 5.48 2.17
N GLU A 132 16.33 5.52 2.73
CA GLU A 132 16.65 6.34 3.92
C GLU A 132 16.58 7.85 3.66
N SER A 133 16.86 8.27 2.41
CA SER A 133 16.76 9.66 1.97
C SER A 133 15.33 10.09 1.66
N GLY A 134 14.42 9.14 1.40
CA GLY A 134 13.02 9.42 1.10
C GLY A 134 12.17 9.65 2.34
N ARG A 135 10.95 10.13 2.14
CA ARG A 135 9.98 10.36 3.23
C ARG A 135 8.60 9.89 2.80
N VAL A 136 7.95 9.09 3.63
CA VAL A 136 6.58 8.64 3.42
C VAL A 136 5.69 9.30 4.48
N THR A 137 4.66 9.99 4.01
CA THR A 137 3.52 10.44 4.80
C THR A 137 2.32 9.57 4.41
N SER A 138 1.62 8.99 5.39
CA SER A 138 0.45 8.13 5.13
C SER A 138 -0.72 8.57 6.01
N VAL A 139 -1.91 8.66 5.44
CA VAL A 139 -3.14 9.11 6.12
C VAL A 139 -4.17 7.99 6.16
N GLU A 140 -4.75 7.75 7.33
CA GLU A 140 -5.82 6.77 7.55
C GLU A 140 -6.97 7.43 8.31
N ASP A 141 -8.18 7.34 7.75
CA ASP A 141 -9.39 7.94 8.31
C ASP A 141 -9.85 7.21 9.59
N ASN A 142 -9.66 5.89 9.64
CA ASN A 142 -10.10 5.09 10.78
C ASN A 142 -8.99 4.99 11.84
N PRO A 143 -9.19 5.55 13.05
CA PRO A 143 -8.16 5.54 14.10
C PRO A 143 -7.78 4.12 14.57
N GLU A 144 -8.72 3.18 14.60
CA GLU A 144 -8.43 1.78 15.00
C GLU A 144 -7.53 1.10 13.96
N VAL A 145 -7.77 1.37 12.66
CA VAL A 145 -6.92 0.90 11.57
C VAL A 145 -5.53 1.54 11.64
N ALA A 146 -5.47 2.85 11.89
CA ALA A 146 -4.20 3.56 12.03
C ALA A 146 -3.34 3.01 13.17
N GLU A 147 -3.96 2.62 14.30
CA GLU A 147 -3.25 1.95 15.39
C GLU A 147 -2.71 0.58 14.99
N VAL A 148 -3.50 -0.23 14.27
CA VAL A 148 -3.03 -1.52 13.71
C VAL A 148 -1.85 -1.28 12.77
N ALA A 149 -1.97 -0.31 11.86
CA ALA A 149 -0.91 0.05 10.91
C ALA A 149 0.37 0.46 11.63
N CYS A 150 0.27 1.32 12.64
CA CYS A 150 1.40 1.77 13.44
C CYS A 150 2.17 0.58 14.04
N ARG A 151 1.47 -0.36 14.68
CA ARG A 151 2.09 -1.56 15.26
C ARG A 151 2.79 -2.41 14.19
N ASN A 152 2.13 -2.65 13.06
CA ASN A 152 2.68 -3.46 11.97
C ASN A 152 3.92 -2.78 11.34
N LEU A 153 3.87 -1.47 11.13
CA LEU A 153 4.97 -0.68 10.57
C LEU A 153 6.20 -0.67 11.49
N VAL A 154 5.99 -0.50 12.80
CA VAL A 154 7.07 -0.60 13.79
C VAL A 154 7.68 -2.01 13.78
N ALA A 155 6.85 -3.06 13.76
CA ALA A 155 7.33 -4.43 13.68
C ALA A 155 8.10 -4.72 12.37
N ALA A 156 7.69 -4.09 11.27
CA ALA A 156 8.39 -4.15 9.99
C ALA A 156 9.67 -3.28 9.92
N GLY A 157 9.99 -2.54 10.99
CA GLY A 157 11.19 -1.72 11.10
C GLY A 157 11.15 -0.46 10.25
N VAL A 158 9.96 0.08 9.94
CA VAL A 158 9.78 1.32 9.18
C VAL A 158 8.99 2.34 10.01
N ARG A 159 9.23 3.63 9.77
CA ARG A 159 8.62 4.73 10.54
C ARG A 159 8.19 5.88 9.62
N PRO A 160 7.10 5.70 8.85
CA PRO A 160 6.51 6.80 8.09
C PRO A 160 5.94 7.87 9.04
N TYR A 161 5.60 9.03 8.50
CA TYR A 161 4.74 9.98 9.19
C TYR A 161 3.30 9.55 9.01
N LEU A 162 2.75 8.85 10.00
CA LEU A 162 1.38 8.34 9.99
C LEU A 162 0.42 9.33 10.63
N ILE A 163 -0.67 9.64 9.93
CA ILE A 163 -1.74 10.53 10.41
C ILE A 163 -3.01 9.69 10.54
N ALA A 164 -3.59 9.66 11.74
CA ALA A 164 -4.96 9.22 11.95
C ALA A 164 -5.88 10.44 11.82
N GLY A 165 -6.60 10.56 10.71
CA GLY A 165 -7.38 11.77 10.42
C GLY A 165 -7.88 11.82 8.99
N ASP A 166 -8.55 12.93 8.66
CA ASP A 166 -9.27 13.13 7.41
C ASP A 166 -8.35 13.07 6.18
N SER A 167 -8.51 12.01 5.40
CA SER A 167 -7.76 11.70 4.19
C SER A 167 -7.96 12.73 3.09
N THR A 168 -9.10 13.43 3.06
CA THR A 168 -9.39 14.46 2.06
C THR A 168 -8.46 15.67 2.18
N LEU A 169 -7.88 15.89 3.37
CA LEU A 169 -6.97 17.01 3.65
C LEU A 169 -5.52 16.72 3.22
N GLY A 170 -5.13 15.45 3.08
CA GLY A 170 -3.74 15.08 2.85
C GLY A 170 -2.81 15.57 3.97
N CYS A 171 -1.66 16.14 3.61
CA CYS A 171 -0.74 16.74 4.57
C CYS A 171 0.12 17.82 3.88
N PRO A 172 -0.42 19.03 3.66
CA PRO A 172 0.26 20.11 2.94
C PRO A 172 1.61 20.50 3.54
N GLU A 173 1.72 20.50 4.87
CA GLU A 173 2.89 20.92 5.63
C GLU A 173 4.15 20.04 5.41
N ARG A 174 4.00 18.86 4.81
CA ARG A 174 5.12 17.97 4.47
C ARG A 174 5.36 17.83 2.97
N GLY A 175 4.54 18.49 2.16
CA GLY A 175 4.75 18.62 0.73
C GLY A 175 5.87 19.61 0.37
N PRO A 176 6.05 19.92 -0.93
CA PRO A 176 5.38 19.26 -2.04
C PRO A 176 5.84 17.79 -2.21
N TYR A 177 4.94 16.94 -2.70
CA TYR A 177 5.19 15.50 -2.86
C TYR A 177 5.63 15.16 -4.28
N ASP A 178 6.68 14.36 -4.41
CA ASP A 178 7.13 13.82 -5.70
C ASP A 178 6.17 12.74 -6.21
N ARG A 179 5.53 12.02 -5.27
CA ARG A 179 4.63 10.90 -5.52
C ARG A 179 3.40 10.98 -4.64
N VAL A 180 2.23 10.73 -5.21
CA VAL A 180 0.98 10.60 -4.46
C VAL A 180 0.33 9.27 -4.84
N LEU A 181 0.04 8.44 -3.84
CA LEU A 181 -0.65 7.17 -4.00
C LEU A 181 -1.97 7.20 -3.24
N ALA A 182 -3.07 6.91 -3.92
CA ALA A 182 -4.39 6.83 -3.32
C ALA A 182 -5.20 5.70 -3.95
N PRO A 183 -5.02 4.46 -3.48
CA PRO A 183 -5.53 3.27 -4.15
C PRO A 183 -7.05 3.17 -4.23
N HIS A 184 -7.78 3.98 -3.46
CA HIS A 184 -9.24 3.89 -3.32
C HIS A 184 -9.97 5.22 -3.56
N THR A 185 -9.24 6.30 -3.83
CA THR A 185 -9.83 7.64 -4.02
C THR A 185 -8.94 8.46 -4.97
N ALA A 186 -9.50 9.52 -5.55
CA ALA A 186 -8.75 10.45 -6.40
C ALA A 186 -9.25 11.90 -6.28
N PRO A 187 -9.31 12.50 -5.08
CA PRO A 187 -9.69 13.90 -4.93
C PRO A 187 -8.69 14.84 -5.62
N GLU A 188 -9.27 15.78 -6.37
CA GLU A 188 -8.53 16.82 -7.11
C GLU A 188 -7.65 17.68 -6.20
N SER A 189 -8.03 17.83 -4.91
CA SER A 189 -7.36 18.67 -3.92
C SER A 189 -5.88 18.33 -3.69
N TRP A 190 -5.46 17.09 -3.97
CA TRP A 190 -4.07 16.68 -3.73
C TRP A 190 -3.09 17.10 -4.82
N THR A 191 -3.59 17.43 -6.02
CA THR A 191 -2.75 18.01 -7.07
C THR A 191 -2.06 19.29 -6.61
N ALA A 192 -2.70 20.06 -5.71
CA ALA A 192 -2.13 21.26 -5.11
C ALA A 192 -0.99 20.98 -4.10
N GLN A 193 -0.87 19.74 -3.60
CA GLN A 193 0.19 19.34 -2.67
C GLN A 193 1.35 18.62 -3.38
N ALA A 194 1.21 18.38 -4.68
CA ALA A 194 2.19 17.66 -5.47
C ALA A 194 3.23 18.63 -6.07
N ALA A 195 4.46 18.14 -6.21
CA ALA A 195 5.53 18.88 -6.86
C ALA A 195 5.27 19.00 -8.38
N PRO A 196 5.91 19.96 -9.08
CA PRO A 196 6.03 19.88 -10.53
C PRO A 196 6.57 18.51 -10.95
N GLU A 197 6.05 17.94 -12.04
CA GLU A 197 6.43 16.60 -12.52
C GLU A 197 6.12 15.44 -11.57
N ALA A 198 5.33 15.68 -10.53
CA ALA A 198 4.88 14.61 -9.65
C ALA A 198 4.04 13.57 -10.39
N VAL A 199 4.16 12.32 -9.94
CA VAL A 199 3.33 11.21 -10.40
C VAL A 199 2.27 10.93 -9.34
N ILE A 200 1.00 10.99 -9.75
CA ILE A 200 -0.15 10.65 -8.92
C ILE A 200 -0.75 9.36 -9.45
N VAL A 201 -0.95 8.37 -8.57
CA VAL A 201 -1.62 7.12 -8.88
C VAL A 201 -2.82 6.97 -7.95
N GLY A 202 -4.01 6.85 -8.53
CA GLY A 202 -5.22 6.56 -7.75
C GLY A 202 -6.39 6.15 -8.62
N GLY A 203 -7.50 5.73 -7.99
CA GLY A 203 -8.71 5.34 -8.70
C GLY A 203 -9.52 4.27 -7.96
N ASN A 204 -10.81 4.16 -8.28
CA ASN A 204 -11.69 3.13 -7.71
C ASN A 204 -11.89 2.01 -8.74
N GLY A 205 -11.10 0.96 -8.64
CA GLY A 205 -11.16 -0.21 -9.54
C GLY A 205 -10.15 -0.20 -10.70
N GLU A 206 -9.78 0.97 -11.22
CA GLU A 206 -8.69 1.13 -12.21
C GLU A 206 -7.71 2.20 -11.76
N ALA A 207 -6.41 1.88 -11.76
CA ALA A 207 -5.36 2.83 -11.38
C ALA A 207 -5.10 3.84 -12.51
N VAL A 208 -5.36 5.11 -12.24
CA VAL A 208 -5.08 6.23 -13.14
C VAL A 208 -3.75 6.86 -12.75
N ARG A 209 -2.85 7.02 -13.74
CA ARG A 209 -1.58 7.72 -13.57
C ARG A 209 -1.67 9.13 -14.16
N LEU A 210 -1.44 10.14 -13.33
CA LEU A 210 -1.33 11.54 -13.74
C LEU A 210 0.10 12.02 -13.53
N VAL A 211 0.65 12.71 -14.53
CA VAL A 211 1.97 13.36 -14.44
C VAL A 211 1.74 14.87 -14.53
N LEU A 212 2.12 15.60 -13.48
CA LEU A 212 1.97 17.05 -13.49
C LEU A 212 2.98 17.70 -14.43
N PRO A 213 2.64 18.78 -15.12
CA PRO A 213 3.60 19.48 -15.97
C PRO A 213 4.74 20.08 -15.13
N ALA A 214 5.90 20.29 -15.76
CA ALA A 214 6.93 21.12 -15.17
C ALA A 214 6.38 22.55 -14.94
N ALA A 215 6.80 23.19 -13.85
CA ALA A 215 6.41 24.57 -13.58
C ALA A 215 6.88 25.45 -14.74
N HIS A 216 5.98 26.23 -15.35
CA HIS A 216 6.38 27.28 -16.27
C HIS A 216 7.19 28.32 -15.49
N MET A 217 8.49 28.39 -15.77
CA MET A 217 9.29 29.55 -15.42
C MET A 217 8.85 30.70 -16.31
N ASP A 218 7.87 31.51 -15.86
CA ASP A 218 7.62 32.81 -16.47
C ASP A 218 8.88 33.66 -16.25
N GLY A 219 9.74 33.65 -17.28
CA GLY A 219 10.88 34.53 -17.40
C GLY A 219 10.38 35.96 -17.48
N HIS A 220 10.25 36.61 -16.33
CA HIS A 220 10.28 38.07 -16.26
C HIS A 220 11.69 38.52 -16.67
N LEU A 221 11.90 38.66 -17.98
CA LEU A 221 12.86 39.61 -18.52
C LEU A 221 12.35 41.00 -18.13
N ARG A 222 13.03 41.64 -17.17
CA ARG A 222 13.02 43.09 -17.00
C ARG A 222 14.17 43.69 -17.79
#